data_AF-L8JQ09-F1
#
_entry.id   AF-L8JQ09-F1
#
_cell.length_a   1.000
_cell.length_b   1.000
_cell.length_c   1.000
_cell.angle_alpha   90.00
_cell.angle_beta   90.00
_cell.angle_gamma   90.00
#
_symmetry.space_group_name_H-M   'P 1'
#
loop_
_entity.id
_entity.type
_entity.pdbx_description
1 polymer ?
#
loop_
_entity_poly.entity_id
_entity_poly.type
_entity_poly.pdbx_seq_one_letter_code
_entity_poly.pdbx_strand_id
1 'polypeptide(L)'
;MLNGLFAEIDLRLNNYTPNDHEFDPSDERAFYKPDDSFFRLEALGVNLVFDIPVQRQDPYSLYINDVNSVSFTPGTRGGKALITIDLEDEGHEVIGNCVNNAFCFCGDPRVHLNDMKLDVLLSFGTRAGRLTITETVVKMSSTFEEEGPCHDNACAFACDLLAPNRENQAKEQIEQQVAAYFMNNRVIVETLFNQHIQSLGVTEDITSVLIGGSGDLILTVEYEDSCE
;
A
#
# COMPACT_ATOMS: atom_id res chain seq x y z
N MET A 1 -4.98 -8.46 -22.02
CA MET A 1 -3.86 -7.60 -21.58
C MET A 1 -4.20 -7.06 -20.21
N LEU A 2 -3.37 -7.33 -19.19
CA LEU A 2 -3.56 -6.85 -17.82
C LEU A 2 -3.73 -5.32 -17.74
N ASN A 3 -3.14 -4.58 -18.68
CA ASN A 3 -3.21 -3.12 -18.77
C ASN A 3 -4.65 -2.54 -18.68
N GLY A 4 -5.66 -3.24 -19.20
CA GLY A 4 -7.05 -2.76 -19.14
C GLY A 4 -7.70 -2.89 -17.76
N LEU A 5 -7.20 -3.79 -16.90
CA LEU A 5 -7.75 -4.08 -15.58
C LEU A 5 -7.19 -3.11 -14.51
N PHE A 6 -5.98 -2.58 -14.73
CA PHE A 6 -5.31 -1.63 -13.82
C PHE A 6 -5.43 -0.16 -14.26
N ALA A 7 -6.05 0.11 -15.41
CA ALA A 7 -6.17 1.48 -15.96
C ALA A 7 -7.11 2.40 -15.15
N GLU A 8 -7.95 1.83 -14.28
CA GLU A 8 -8.92 2.58 -13.47
C GLU A 8 -8.83 2.19 -11.99
N ILE A 9 -7.60 2.05 -11.49
CA ILE A 9 -7.35 1.85 -10.07
C ILE A 9 -7.06 3.20 -9.43
N ASP A 10 -7.57 3.36 -8.21
CA ASP A 10 -7.27 4.47 -7.34
C ASP A 10 -6.96 3.94 -5.93
N LEU A 11 -5.80 4.32 -5.39
CA LEU A 11 -5.36 4.02 -4.03
C LEU A 11 -5.19 5.33 -3.28
N ARG A 12 -5.89 5.46 -2.16
CA ARG A 12 -5.70 6.53 -1.19
C ARG A 12 -5.20 5.95 0.12
N LEU A 13 -4.15 6.53 0.68
CA LEU A 13 -3.65 6.26 2.02
C LEU A 13 -3.84 7.51 2.88
N ASN A 14 -4.69 7.42 3.89
CA ASN A 14 -4.87 8.48 4.87
C ASN A 14 -5.34 7.93 6.22
N ASN A 15 -4.76 8.45 7.29
CA ASN A 15 -5.30 8.32 8.64
C ASN A 15 -5.22 9.62 9.45
N TYR A 16 -5.00 10.75 8.78
CA TYR A 16 -4.91 12.08 9.38
C TYR A 16 -6.21 12.88 9.19
N THR A 17 -6.58 13.67 10.19
CA THR A 17 -7.52 14.78 10.09
C THR A 17 -6.87 16.06 10.63
N PRO A 18 -7.14 17.25 10.05
CA PRO A 18 -6.66 18.50 10.61
C PRO A 18 -7.36 18.93 11.91
N ASN A 19 -8.48 18.30 12.27
CA ASN A 19 -9.24 18.64 13.48
C ASN A 19 -8.82 17.74 14.65
N ASP A 20 -8.49 18.34 15.79
CA ASP A 20 -8.11 17.60 16.99
C ASP A 20 -9.32 16.90 17.63
N HIS A 21 -9.08 15.67 18.07
CA HIS A 21 -10.00 14.76 18.74
C HIS A 21 -11.34 14.55 18.02
N GLU A 22 -11.37 14.70 16.69
CA GLU A 22 -12.60 14.54 15.89
C GLU A 22 -13.16 13.12 15.98
N PHE A 23 -12.28 12.11 15.94
CA PHE A 23 -12.67 10.69 15.94
C PHE A 23 -12.12 9.88 17.13
N ASP A 24 -11.12 10.39 17.85
CA ASP A 24 -10.52 9.72 19.01
C ASP A 24 -10.25 10.73 20.13
N PRO A 25 -10.75 10.51 21.37
CA PRO A 25 -10.58 11.45 22.48
C PRO A 25 -9.20 11.37 23.16
N SER A 26 -8.32 10.45 22.76
CA SER A 26 -6.99 10.32 23.34
C SER A 26 -5.99 11.30 22.72
N ASP A 27 -5.07 11.82 23.53
CA ASP A 27 -3.98 12.65 23.01
C ASP A 27 -3.04 11.87 22.08
N GLU A 28 -2.90 10.57 22.32
CA GLU A 28 -2.08 9.67 21.50
C GLU A 28 -2.56 9.59 20.04
N ARG A 29 -3.86 9.79 19.80
CA ARG A 29 -4.49 9.64 18.48
C ARG A 29 -5.34 10.85 18.13
N ALA A 30 -4.99 12.03 18.67
CA ALA A 30 -5.79 13.24 18.55
C ALA A 30 -6.16 13.60 17.09
N PHE A 31 -5.31 13.28 16.11
CA PHE A 31 -5.56 13.59 14.69
C PHE A 31 -5.88 12.35 13.85
N TYR A 32 -6.26 11.24 14.49
CA TYR A 32 -6.58 10.02 13.77
C TYR A 32 -7.92 10.13 13.04
N LYS A 33 -7.92 9.72 11.77
CA LYS A 33 -9.11 9.57 10.94
C LYS A 33 -9.26 8.10 10.51
N PRO A 34 -10.28 7.37 11.01
CA PRO A 34 -10.57 6.03 10.53
C PRO A 34 -11.23 6.04 9.15
N ASP A 35 -11.20 4.90 8.46
CA ASP A 35 -11.95 4.60 7.24
C ASP A 35 -11.72 5.58 6.06
N ASP A 36 -10.57 6.25 6.01
CA ASP A 36 -10.24 7.24 4.96
C ASP A 36 -9.15 6.77 3.99
N SER A 37 -8.66 5.54 4.15
CA SER A 37 -7.85 4.87 3.15
C SER A 37 -8.72 3.92 2.34
N PHE A 38 -8.51 3.88 1.02
CA PHE A 38 -9.26 2.99 0.17
C PHE A 38 -8.45 2.54 -1.05
N PHE A 39 -8.91 1.44 -1.63
CA PHE A 39 -8.51 1.01 -2.95
C PHE A 39 -9.77 0.77 -3.78
N ARG A 40 -9.82 1.43 -4.93
CA ARG A 40 -10.97 1.47 -5.80
C ARG A 40 -10.59 0.96 -7.17
N LEU A 41 -11.46 0.14 -7.74
CA LEU A 41 -11.41 -0.38 -9.10
C LEU A 41 -12.70 0.04 -9.79
N GLU A 42 -12.65 1.17 -10.52
CA GLU A 42 -13.85 1.77 -11.13
C GLU A 42 -14.51 0.84 -12.15
N ALA A 43 -13.71 0.15 -12.96
CA ALA A 43 -14.16 -0.81 -13.97
C ALA A 43 -15.10 -1.90 -13.42
N LEU A 44 -15.03 -2.14 -12.10
CA LEU A 44 -15.76 -3.20 -11.40
C LEU A 44 -16.68 -2.67 -10.31
N GLY A 45 -16.71 -1.35 -10.10
CA GLY A 45 -17.47 -0.71 -9.02
C GLY A 45 -17.05 -1.19 -7.62
N VAL A 46 -15.80 -1.65 -7.46
CA VAL A 46 -15.29 -2.16 -6.19
C VAL A 46 -14.62 -1.01 -5.45
N ASN A 47 -15.06 -0.75 -4.22
CA ASN A 47 -14.43 0.19 -3.29
C ASN A 47 -14.16 -0.53 -1.97
N LEU A 48 -12.89 -0.65 -1.61
CA LEU A 48 -12.43 -1.35 -0.43
C LEU A 48 -11.75 -0.37 0.50
N VAL A 49 -12.43 -0.07 1.59
CA VAL A 49 -11.95 0.83 2.64
C VAL A 49 -11.13 0.03 3.66
N PHE A 50 -10.07 0.64 4.18
CA PHE A 50 -9.25 0.06 5.24
C PHE A 50 -8.69 1.13 6.17
N ASP A 51 -8.31 0.70 7.37
CA ASP A 51 -7.67 1.55 8.37
C ASP A 51 -6.15 1.41 8.35
N ILE A 52 -5.47 2.55 8.42
CA ILE A 52 -4.03 2.60 8.72
C ILE A 52 -3.88 3.00 10.19
N PRO A 53 -3.30 2.14 11.04
CA PRO A 53 -3.11 2.47 12.45
C PRO A 53 -2.13 3.64 12.63
N VAL A 54 -2.35 4.44 13.67
CA VAL A 54 -1.41 5.50 14.09
C VAL A 54 -0.12 4.85 14.56
N GLN A 55 1.03 5.38 14.13
CA GLN A 55 2.31 4.91 14.61
C GLN A 55 2.76 5.71 15.82
N ARG A 56 3.03 5.03 16.93
CA ARG A 56 3.57 5.66 18.12
C ARG A 56 5.09 5.58 18.11
N GLN A 57 5.74 6.75 18.16
CA GLN A 57 7.17 6.93 18.32
C GLN A 57 7.42 8.01 19.36
N ASP A 58 7.47 7.65 20.65
CA ASP A 58 7.57 8.63 21.73
C ASP A 58 8.64 9.71 21.46
N PRO A 59 8.29 11.00 21.51
CA PRO A 59 7.04 11.57 22.04
C PRO A 59 5.92 11.76 20.99
N TYR A 60 6.15 11.38 19.74
CA TYR A 60 5.28 11.65 18.60
C TYR A 60 4.34 10.49 18.25
N SER A 61 3.18 10.86 17.73
CA SER A 61 2.31 9.99 16.98
C SER A 61 2.38 10.41 15.52
N LEU A 62 2.66 9.49 14.62
CA LEU A 62 2.79 9.74 13.19
C LEU A 62 1.55 9.27 12.43
N TYR A 63 1.13 10.09 11.49
CA TYR A 63 -0.03 9.91 10.64
C TYR A 63 0.39 9.99 9.17
N ILE A 64 -0.25 9.17 8.34
CA ILE A 64 -0.18 9.29 6.89
C ILE A 64 -1.26 10.27 6.45
N ASN A 65 -0.86 11.28 5.69
CA ASN A 65 -1.72 12.36 5.27
C ASN A 65 -1.89 12.36 3.75
N ASP A 66 -3.11 12.01 3.32
CA ASP A 66 -3.64 12.16 1.97
C ASP A 66 -2.66 11.81 0.83
N VAL A 67 -2.25 10.54 0.76
CA VAL A 67 -1.38 10.05 -0.32
C VAL A 67 -2.22 9.33 -1.35
N ASN A 68 -2.38 9.91 -2.54
CA ASN A 68 -3.16 9.34 -3.62
C ASN A 68 -2.30 8.76 -4.74
N SER A 69 -2.79 7.73 -5.42
CA SER A 69 -2.14 7.17 -6.61
C SER A 69 -2.35 8.01 -7.85
N VAL A 70 -1.30 8.17 -8.64
CA VAL A 70 -1.31 8.87 -9.93
C VAL A 70 -1.33 7.89 -11.10
N SER A 71 -0.56 6.80 -11.00
CA SER A 71 -0.50 5.80 -12.06
C SER A 71 -0.23 4.40 -11.56
N PHE A 72 -0.70 3.43 -12.36
CA PHE A 72 -0.46 2.01 -12.15
C PHE A 72 0.23 1.44 -13.38
N THR A 73 1.44 0.93 -13.21
CA THR A 73 2.22 0.31 -14.27
C THR A 73 2.37 -1.19 -14.00
N PRO A 74 1.70 -2.06 -14.76
CA PRO A 74 1.93 -3.50 -14.66
C PRO A 74 3.28 -3.88 -15.28
N GLY A 75 3.93 -4.87 -14.69
CA GLY A 75 5.20 -5.40 -15.15
C GLY A 75 5.48 -6.75 -14.52
N THR A 76 6.72 -7.22 -14.61
CA THR A 76 7.17 -8.44 -13.92
C THR A 76 8.59 -8.29 -13.39
N ARG A 77 8.88 -8.98 -12.28
CA ARG A 77 10.21 -8.96 -11.64
C ARG A 77 10.46 -10.26 -10.90
N GLY A 78 11.54 -10.96 -11.23
CA GLY A 78 11.94 -12.19 -10.54
C GLY A 78 10.88 -13.30 -10.58
N GLY A 79 10.15 -13.45 -11.69
CA GLY A 79 9.07 -14.44 -11.83
C GLY A 79 7.79 -14.11 -11.04
N LYS A 80 7.66 -12.88 -10.53
CA LYS A 80 6.46 -12.35 -9.88
C LYS A 80 5.81 -11.29 -10.76
N ALA A 81 4.49 -11.13 -10.62
CA ALA A 81 3.78 -10.03 -11.25
C ALA A 81 4.08 -8.77 -10.45
N LEU A 82 4.42 -7.70 -11.12
CA LEU A 82 4.70 -6.42 -10.52
C LEU A 82 3.58 -5.46 -10.87
N ILE A 83 3.06 -4.77 -9.88
CA ILE A 83 2.22 -3.58 -10.06
C ILE A 83 3.01 -2.46 -9.40
N THR A 84 3.55 -1.55 -10.21
CA THR A 84 4.16 -0.32 -9.69
C THR A 84 3.06 0.74 -9.59
N ILE A 85 2.88 1.28 -8.40
CA ILE A 85 1.94 2.35 -8.09
C ILE A 85 2.77 3.61 -7.87
N ASP A 86 2.67 4.57 -8.76
CA ASP A 86 3.26 5.91 -8.54
C ASP A 86 2.23 6.72 -7.74
N LEU A 87 2.70 7.32 -6.65
CA LEU A 87 1.90 8.16 -5.76
C LEU A 87 2.18 9.63 -6.06
N GLU A 88 1.25 10.50 -5.68
CA GLU A 88 1.44 11.94 -5.80
C GLU A 88 2.57 12.44 -4.89
N ASP A 89 3.07 13.61 -5.23
CA ASP A 89 4.20 14.26 -4.59
C ASP A 89 3.80 15.71 -4.28
N GLU A 90 2.75 15.86 -3.47
CA GLU A 90 2.17 17.15 -3.12
C GLU A 90 1.83 17.22 -1.62
N GLY A 91 2.57 18.06 -0.89
CA GLY A 91 2.31 18.31 0.54
C GLY A 91 3.11 17.38 1.44
N HIS A 92 2.73 17.31 2.73
CA HIS A 92 3.41 16.46 3.70
C HIS A 92 2.68 15.12 3.80
N GLU A 93 3.30 14.04 3.37
CA GLU A 93 2.72 12.69 3.38
C GLU A 93 2.74 12.06 4.77
N VAL A 94 3.66 12.50 5.64
CA VAL A 94 3.65 12.10 7.06
C VAL A 94 3.62 13.33 7.97
N ILE A 95 2.65 13.32 8.89
CA ILE A 95 2.46 14.37 9.89
C ILE A 95 2.69 13.78 11.28
N GLY A 96 3.53 14.42 12.08
CA GLY A 96 3.65 14.12 13.51
C GLY A 96 2.68 14.93 14.36
N ASN A 97 2.34 14.39 15.52
CA ASN A 97 1.75 15.10 16.64
C ASN A 97 2.52 14.74 17.91
N CYS A 98 3.08 15.74 18.60
CA CYS A 98 3.71 15.52 19.88
C CYS A 98 2.66 15.36 20.99
N VAL A 99 2.82 14.31 21.80
CA VAL A 99 1.82 13.94 22.82
C VAL A 99 2.37 14.26 24.19
N ASN A 100 1.80 15.30 24.83
CA ASN A 100 1.92 15.65 26.24
C ASN A 100 3.25 15.28 26.93
N ASN A 101 4.37 15.64 26.29
CA ASN A 101 5.72 15.33 26.76
C ASN A 101 6.54 16.63 26.89
N ALA A 102 7.50 16.63 27.82
CA ALA A 102 8.46 17.72 28.00
C ALA A 102 9.29 18.04 26.74
N PHE A 103 9.36 17.14 25.76
CA PHE A 103 10.03 17.40 24.47
C PHE A 103 9.13 18.06 23.41
N CYS A 104 7.83 18.24 23.67
CA CYS A 104 6.89 18.81 22.70
C CYS A 104 7.06 20.31 22.43
N PHE A 105 7.89 21.04 23.19
CA PHE A 105 8.19 22.45 22.90
C PHE A 105 8.91 22.63 21.55
N CYS A 106 9.47 21.56 21.00
CA CYS A 106 10.13 21.56 19.72
C CYS A 106 9.13 21.73 18.55
N GLY A 107 7.87 21.30 18.71
CA GLY A 107 6.86 21.28 17.66
C GLY A 107 6.71 19.90 17.03
N ASP A 108 6.08 19.84 15.86
CA ASP A 108 5.73 18.57 15.20
C ASP A 108 6.56 18.33 13.93
N PRO A 109 7.11 17.12 13.73
CA PRO A 109 7.78 16.78 12.49
C PRO A 109 6.78 16.70 11.34
N ARG A 110 7.23 17.13 10.16
CA ARG A 110 6.51 17.00 8.90
C ARG A 110 7.45 16.37 7.90
N VAL A 111 6.99 15.37 7.17
CA VAL A 111 7.84 14.65 6.21
C VAL A 111 7.21 14.72 4.84
N HIS A 112 8.05 15.09 3.88
CA HIS A 112 7.84 14.92 2.46
C HIS A 112 8.47 13.61 2.00
N LEU A 113 7.67 12.78 1.34
CA LEU A 113 8.12 11.56 0.70
C LEU A 113 8.07 11.77 -0.82
N ASN A 114 9.10 12.42 -1.35
CA ASN A 114 9.14 12.75 -2.77
C ASN A 114 9.33 11.51 -3.65
N ASP A 115 8.84 11.55 -4.88
CA ASP A 115 8.91 10.46 -5.86
C ASP A 115 8.42 9.10 -5.31
N MET A 116 7.36 9.09 -4.50
CA MET A 116 6.84 7.89 -3.88
C MET A 116 6.35 6.84 -4.90
N LYS A 117 6.85 5.61 -4.72
CA LYS A 117 6.43 4.43 -5.51
C LYS A 117 6.25 3.22 -4.63
N LEU A 118 5.20 2.46 -4.90
CA LEU A 118 4.95 1.15 -4.31
C LEU A 118 5.05 0.07 -5.38
N ASP A 119 6.04 -0.79 -5.26
CA ASP A 119 6.17 -2.02 -6.03
C ASP A 119 5.45 -3.16 -5.30
N VAL A 120 4.25 -3.52 -5.79
CA VAL A 120 3.49 -4.67 -5.31
C VAL A 120 3.82 -5.90 -6.16
N LEU A 121 4.51 -6.86 -5.55
CA LEU A 121 4.93 -8.11 -6.16
C LEU A 121 4.00 -9.25 -5.73
N LEU A 122 3.32 -9.84 -6.70
CA LEU A 122 2.38 -10.95 -6.50
C LEU A 122 2.98 -12.26 -7.00
N SER A 123 2.99 -13.27 -6.12
CA SER A 123 3.25 -14.66 -6.50
C SER A 123 1.92 -15.38 -6.66
N PHE A 124 1.81 -16.23 -7.69
CA PHE A 124 0.61 -17.00 -7.96
C PHE A 124 0.82 -18.49 -7.73
N GLY A 125 -0.29 -19.19 -7.49
CA GLY A 125 -0.38 -20.64 -7.45
C GLY A 125 -1.77 -21.09 -7.89
N THR A 126 -2.06 -22.37 -7.73
CA THR A 126 -3.35 -22.97 -8.09
C THR A 126 -4.03 -23.61 -6.89
N ARG A 127 -5.35 -23.44 -6.79
CA ARG A 127 -6.18 -24.14 -5.81
C ARG A 127 -7.57 -24.36 -6.39
N ALA A 128 -8.03 -25.61 -6.37
CA ALA A 128 -9.35 -25.99 -6.88
C ALA A 128 -9.62 -25.45 -8.30
N GLY A 129 -8.68 -25.68 -9.22
CA GLY A 129 -8.79 -25.27 -10.62
C GLY A 129 -8.67 -23.76 -10.88
N ARG A 130 -8.35 -22.95 -9.86
CA ARG A 130 -8.31 -21.49 -9.97
C ARG A 130 -6.95 -20.91 -9.62
N LEU A 131 -6.66 -19.75 -10.21
CA LEU A 131 -5.51 -18.93 -9.84
C LEU A 131 -5.71 -18.40 -8.42
N THR A 132 -4.66 -18.50 -7.61
CA THR A 132 -4.61 -17.96 -6.24
C THR A 132 -3.35 -17.14 -6.05
N ILE A 133 -3.42 -16.14 -5.16
CA ILE A 133 -2.28 -15.35 -4.73
C ILE A 133 -1.67 -16.05 -3.52
N THR A 134 -0.44 -16.52 -3.68
CA THR A 134 0.28 -17.26 -2.63
C THR A 134 1.10 -16.34 -1.74
N GLU A 135 1.53 -15.19 -2.27
CA GLU A 135 2.36 -14.22 -1.59
C GLU A 135 2.17 -12.83 -2.19
N THR A 136 2.16 -11.83 -1.33
CA THR A 136 2.25 -10.42 -1.71
C THR A 136 3.43 -9.80 -0.98
N VAL A 137 4.33 -9.18 -1.74
CA VAL A 137 5.44 -8.39 -1.20
C VAL A 137 5.28 -6.97 -1.69
N VAL A 138 5.27 -6.00 -0.78
CA VAL A 138 5.24 -4.59 -1.13
C VAL A 138 6.58 -3.98 -0.80
N LYS A 139 7.10 -3.16 -1.70
CA LYS A 139 8.31 -2.37 -1.48
C LYS A 139 8.04 -0.94 -1.84
N MET A 140 8.42 -0.03 -0.97
CA MET A 140 8.32 1.39 -1.19
C MET A 140 9.67 1.98 -1.54
N SER A 141 9.68 2.92 -2.47
CA SER A 141 10.79 3.83 -2.69
C SER A 141 10.28 5.25 -2.64
N SER A 142 11.03 6.12 -1.97
CA SER A 142 10.82 7.56 -1.94
C SER A 142 12.10 8.25 -1.51
N THR A 143 12.23 9.53 -1.82
CA THR A 143 13.21 10.42 -1.21
C THR A 143 12.59 11.00 0.05
N PHE A 144 13.34 10.99 1.16
CA PHE A 144 12.85 11.49 2.45
C PHE A 144 13.38 12.89 2.70
N GLU A 145 12.47 13.83 2.90
CA GLU A 145 12.78 15.20 3.30
C GLU A 145 11.95 15.57 4.52
N GLU A 146 12.60 16.00 5.59
CA GLU A 146 11.95 16.31 6.86
C GLU A 146 12.02 17.80 7.15
N GLU A 147 10.87 18.36 7.51
CA GLU A 147 10.71 19.73 7.97
C GLU A 147 10.33 19.77 9.46
N GLY A 148 10.63 20.92 10.09
CA GLY A 148 10.24 21.20 11.46
C GLY A 148 11.35 20.92 12.50
N PRO A 149 11.00 20.59 13.75
CA PRO A 149 11.95 20.55 14.86
C PRO A 149 13.05 19.52 14.73
N CYS A 150 12.84 18.54 13.89
CA CYS A 150 13.74 17.43 13.79
C CYS A 150 14.77 17.62 12.66
N HIS A 151 14.77 18.79 12.01
CA HIS A 151 15.72 19.18 10.97
C HIS A 151 16.62 20.35 11.43
N ASP A 152 17.95 20.15 11.37
CA ASP A 152 19.00 21.18 11.49
C ASP A 152 18.86 22.19 12.65
N ASN A 153 18.38 21.75 13.82
CA ASN A 153 18.27 22.60 15.00
C ASN A 153 18.55 21.85 16.32
N ALA A 154 18.49 22.56 17.45
CA ALA A 154 18.81 22.00 18.78
C ALA A 154 17.88 20.83 19.20
N CYS A 155 16.67 20.76 18.65
CA CYS A 155 15.72 19.68 18.85
C CYS A 155 15.98 18.46 17.95
N ALA A 156 16.73 18.60 16.85
CA ALA A 156 17.08 17.49 15.96
C ALA A 156 17.80 16.36 16.70
N PHE A 157 18.72 16.70 17.61
CA PHE A 157 19.38 15.71 18.47
C PHE A 157 18.40 14.91 19.34
N ALA A 158 17.37 15.57 19.89
CA ALA A 158 16.37 14.89 20.68
C ALA A 158 15.49 13.97 19.81
N CYS A 159 15.14 14.42 18.60
CA CYS A 159 14.41 13.59 17.66
C CYS A 159 15.21 12.36 17.22
N ASP A 160 16.49 12.51 16.91
CA ASP A 160 17.35 11.40 16.50
C ASP A 160 17.61 10.40 17.64
N LEU A 161 17.67 10.88 18.88
CA LEU A 161 17.83 10.03 20.07
C LEU A 161 16.56 9.23 20.39
N LEU A 162 15.39 9.84 20.25
CA LEU A 162 14.11 9.25 20.65
C LEU A 162 13.45 8.43 19.54
N ALA A 163 13.69 8.79 18.29
CA ALA A 163 13.16 8.12 17.10
C ALA A 163 14.27 7.94 16.05
N PRO A 164 15.20 6.98 16.27
CA PRO A 164 16.22 6.67 15.29
C PRO A 164 15.61 5.98 14.06
N ASN A 165 16.09 6.30 12.86
CA ASN A 165 15.65 5.71 11.58
C ASN A 165 14.18 5.95 11.21
N ARG A 166 13.64 7.12 11.52
CA ARG A 166 12.26 7.53 11.20
C ARG A 166 11.85 7.27 9.76
N GLU A 167 12.74 7.58 8.82
CA GLU A 167 12.55 7.27 7.39
C GLU A 167 12.19 5.80 7.19
N ASN A 168 13.08 4.87 7.55
CA ASN A 168 12.86 3.44 7.34
C ASN A 168 11.59 2.95 8.06
N GLN A 169 11.31 3.48 9.25
CA GLN A 169 10.10 3.10 10.00
C GLN A 169 8.81 3.54 9.32
N ALA A 170 8.77 4.76 8.76
CA ALA A 170 7.63 5.24 7.98
C ALA A 170 7.46 4.39 6.70
N LYS A 171 8.57 4.10 6.01
CA LYS A 171 8.57 3.24 4.82
C LYS A 171 8.05 1.84 5.11
N GLU A 172 8.63 1.16 6.11
CA GLU A 172 8.23 -0.18 6.51
C GLU A 172 6.76 -0.25 6.94
N GLN A 173 6.24 0.79 7.59
CA GLN A 173 4.84 0.83 7.97
C GLN A 173 3.93 0.89 6.73
N ILE A 174 4.18 1.81 5.80
CA ILE A 174 3.39 1.92 4.58
C ILE A 174 3.43 0.58 3.81
N GLU A 175 4.62 0.00 3.65
CA GLU A 175 4.80 -1.31 3.03
C GLU A 175 3.97 -2.41 3.71
N GLN A 176 4.05 -2.52 5.04
CA GLN A 176 3.33 -3.53 5.81
C GLN A 176 1.82 -3.36 5.70
N GLN A 177 1.31 -2.12 5.74
CA GLN A 177 -0.13 -1.86 5.67
C GLN A 177 -0.69 -2.16 4.28
N VAL A 178 0.00 -1.71 3.22
CA VAL A 178 -0.39 -2.03 1.85
C VAL A 178 -0.31 -3.54 1.61
N ALA A 179 0.74 -4.22 2.08
CA ALA A 179 0.87 -5.67 1.97
C ALA A 179 -0.26 -6.41 2.71
N ALA A 180 -0.55 -6.01 3.95
CA ALA A 180 -1.65 -6.57 4.74
C ALA A 180 -3.00 -6.36 4.06
N TYR A 181 -3.23 -5.18 3.48
CA TYR A 181 -4.43 -4.89 2.71
C TYR A 181 -4.60 -5.87 1.52
N PHE A 182 -3.58 -6.03 0.68
CA PHE A 182 -3.64 -6.96 -0.47
C PHE A 182 -3.84 -8.41 -0.02
N MET A 183 -3.23 -8.82 1.09
CA MET A 183 -3.39 -10.17 1.63
C MET A 183 -4.77 -10.41 2.24
N ASN A 184 -5.32 -9.44 2.98
CA ASN A 184 -6.65 -9.53 3.59
C ASN A 184 -7.75 -9.51 2.53
N ASN A 185 -7.54 -8.77 1.44
CA ASN A 185 -8.48 -8.67 0.32
C ASN A 185 -8.13 -9.59 -0.85
N ARG A 186 -7.21 -10.56 -0.65
CA ARG A 186 -6.73 -11.44 -1.72
C ARG A 186 -7.86 -12.15 -2.46
N VAL A 187 -8.93 -12.54 -1.77
CA VAL A 187 -10.05 -13.27 -2.39
C VAL A 187 -10.75 -12.42 -3.44
N ILE A 188 -10.86 -11.10 -3.19
CA ILE A 188 -11.44 -10.16 -4.14
C ILE A 188 -10.51 -10.06 -5.34
N VAL A 189 -9.22 -9.78 -5.10
CA VAL A 189 -8.21 -9.67 -6.16
C VAL A 189 -8.14 -10.95 -7.01
N GLU A 190 -8.07 -12.12 -6.38
CA GLU A 190 -8.11 -13.45 -7.02
C GLU A 190 -9.38 -13.62 -7.87
N THR A 191 -10.54 -13.23 -7.34
CA THR A 191 -11.82 -13.31 -8.08
C THR A 191 -11.75 -12.49 -9.37
N LEU A 192 -11.18 -11.29 -9.31
CA LEU A 192 -11.02 -10.42 -10.48
C LEU A 192 -10.08 -11.01 -11.52
N PHE A 193 -8.93 -11.54 -11.08
CA PHE A 193 -8.01 -12.24 -11.99
C PHE A 193 -8.68 -13.44 -12.66
N ASN A 194 -9.38 -14.28 -11.91
CA ASN A 194 -10.06 -15.45 -12.47
C ASN A 194 -11.21 -15.06 -13.41
N GLN A 195 -12.00 -14.03 -13.09
CA GLN A 195 -13.03 -13.51 -14.00
C GLN A 195 -12.43 -12.99 -15.31
N HIS A 196 -11.30 -12.28 -15.23
CA HIS A 196 -10.60 -11.82 -16.42
C HIS A 196 -10.10 -12.99 -17.26
N ILE A 197 -9.48 -14.00 -16.65
CA ILE A 197 -9.02 -15.22 -17.32
C ILE A 197 -10.18 -15.94 -18.03
N GLN A 198 -11.34 -16.07 -17.38
CA GLN A 198 -12.55 -16.62 -17.99
C GLN A 198 -13.06 -15.79 -19.17
N SER A 199 -13.01 -14.46 -19.07
CA SER A 199 -13.39 -13.58 -20.18
C SER A 199 -12.49 -13.73 -21.41
N LEU A 200 -11.25 -14.22 -21.22
CA LEU A 200 -10.31 -14.55 -22.29
C LEU A 200 -10.53 -15.95 -22.87
N GLY A 201 -11.54 -16.69 -22.41
CA GLY A 201 -11.95 -17.99 -22.94
C GLY A 201 -11.34 -19.20 -22.22
N VAL A 202 -10.60 -19.00 -21.12
CA VAL A 202 -10.08 -20.10 -20.31
C VAL A 202 -11.14 -20.53 -19.31
N THR A 203 -11.77 -21.68 -19.55
CA THR A 203 -12.89 -22.18 -18.74
C THR A 203 -12.56 -23.46 -17.98
N GLU A 204 -11.48 -24.11 -18.38
CA GLU A 204 -10.93 -25.33 -17.83
C GLU A 204 -10.20 -25.08 -16.50
N ASP A 205 -10.00 -26.15 -15.72
CA ASP A 205 -9.30 -26.08 -14.46
C ASP A 205 -7.82 -25.76 -14.66
N ILE A 206 -7.38 -24.68 -14.02
CA ILE A 206 -5.98 -24.24 -14.01
C ILE A 206 -5.18 -25.14 -13.07
N THR A 207 -4.24 -25.91 -13.63
CA THR A 207 -3.37 -26.83 -12.89
C THR A 207 -2.06 -26.19 -12.48
N SER A 208 -1.53 -25.27 -13.29
CA SER A 208 -0.34 -24.49 -12.94
C SER A 208 -0.39 -23.06 -13.46
N VAL A 209 0.26 -22.15 -12.73
CA VAL A 209 0.42 -20.73 -13.10
C VAL A 209 1.90 -20.38 -13.00
N LEU A 210 2.45 -19.82 -14.06
CA LEU A 210 3.83 -19.34 -14.13
C LEU A 210 3.85 -17.94 -14.73
N ILE A 211 4.87 -17.16 -14.39
CA ILE A 211 5.14 -15.88 -15.04
C ILE A 211 6.37 -16.05 -15.91
N GLY A 212 6.18 -15.92 -17.22
CA GLY A 212 7.23 -16.02 -18.23
C GLY A 212 8.24 -14.88 -18.13
N GLY A 213 9.43 -15.06 -18.71
CA GLY A 213 10.50 -14.05 -18.69
C GLY A 213 10.16 -12.75 -19.44
N SER A 214 9.18 -12.79 -20.34
CA SER A 214 8.57 -11.64 -21.02
C SER A 214 7.47 -10.94 -20.20
N GLY A 215 7.10 -11.53 -19.07
CA GLY A 215 6.03 -11.07 -18.19
C GLY A 215 4.66 -11.65 -18.49
N ASP A 216 4.57 -12.60 -19.42
CA ASP A 216 3.31 -13.27 -19.74
C ASP A 216 2.88 -14.22 -18.61
N LEU A 217 1.59 -14.21 -18.29
CA LEU A 217 1.00 -15.22 -17.41
C LEU A 217 0.78 -16.51 -18.20
N ILE A 218 1.52 -17.55 -17.87
CA ILE A 218 1.45 -18.87 -18.50
C ILE A 218 0.56 -19.75 -17.63
N LEU A 219 -0.59 -20.13 -18.17
CA LEU A 219 -1.55 -21.03 -17.53
C LEU A 219 -1.39 -22.42 -18.14
N THR A 220 -1.28 -23.44 -17.31
CA THR A 220 -1.51 -24.83 -17.72
C THR A 220 -2.91 -25.21 -17.28
N VAL A 221 -3.70 -25.74 -18.21
CA VAL A 221 -5.07 -26.18 -17.95
C VAL A 221 -5.21 -27.66 -18.26
N GLU A 222 -6.08 -28.33 -17.51
CA GLU A 222 -6.44 -29.71 -17.77
C GLU A 222 -7.61 -29.75 -18.76
N TYR A 223 -7.35 -30.27 -19.96
CA TYR A 223 -8.42 -30.57 -20.91
C TYR A 223 -8.93 -31.96 -20.61
N GLU A 224 -10.23 -32.09 -20.28
CA GLU A 224 -10.91 -33.36 -20.42
C GLU A 224 -11.04 -33.64 -21.92
N ASP A 225 -10.18 -34.50 -22.46
CA ASP A 225 -10.43 -35.10 -23.77
C ASP A 225 -11.77 -35.85 -23.67
N SER A 226 -12.83 -35.26 -24.21
CA SER A 226 -14.07 -35.98 -24.49
C SER A 226 -13.73 -37.05 -25.53
N CYS A 227 -13.38 -38.24 -25.05
CA CYS A 227 -13.38 -39.45 -25.85
C CYS A 227 -14.83 -39.77 -26.21
N GLU A 228 -15.34 -39.16 -27.28
CA GLU A 228 -16.50 -39.62 -28.06
C GLU A 228 -16.06 -39.97 -29.49
#